data_AF-A0A1G7T3R2-F1
#
_entry.id   AF-A0A1G7T3R2-F1
#
_cell.length_a   1.000
_cell.length_b   1.000
_cell.length_c   1.000
_cell.angle_alpha   90.00
_cell.angle_beta   90.00
_cell.angle_gamma   90.00
#
_symmetry.space_group_name_H-M   'P 1'
#
loop_
_entity.id
_entity.type
_entity.pdbx_description
1 polymer ?
#
loop_
_entity_poly.entity_id
_entity_poly.type
_entity_poly.pdbx_seq_one_letter_code
_entity_poly.pdbx_strand_id
1 'polypeptide(L)'
;MHNPVYEETYQGHTIKIYHDPDAESPREWCNLGTLICWHRRYRLGDSHPFDSPEAFLRDLAGVSEQSDLSMDQLLERAERKAVILPVFLYDHSGLAMNTIGFHCPWDSGQVGYVYVTLEAVRTEFGAKRVTKALRAKAEGILRGEIVSYDAYLGGRVYGYVIEWDGEEVDACWGFVGDYELDCLLESRRAVPAPLPSQTRESAAAQARAHP
;
A
#
# COMPACT_ATOMS: atom_id res chain seq x y z
N MET A 1 17.25 19.62 4.16
CA MET A 1 16.64 18.74 3.15
C MET A 1 17.40 17.43 3.17
N HIS A 2 16.69 16.29 3.15
CA HIS A 2 17.34 14.98 3.06
C HIS A 2 17.98 14.82 1.67
N ASN A 3 19.02 14.00 1.56
CA ASN A 3 19.58 13.67 0.26
C ASN A 3 18.54 12.92 -0.58
N PRO A 4 18.45 13.20 -1.89
CA PRO A 4 17.58 12.44 -2.77
C PRO A 4 17.99 10.96 -2.77
N VAL A 5 16.99 10.09 -2.83
CA VAL A 5 17.18 8.64 -3.00
C VAL A 5 17.63 8.33 -4.43
N TYR A 6 17.20 9.17 -5.38
CA TYR A 6 17.52 9.07 -6.80
C TYR A 6 17.52 10.46 -7.45
N GLU A 7 18.39 10.67 -8.42
CA GLU A 7 18.46 11.91 -9.21
C GLU A 7 18.81 11.60 -10.67
N GLU A 8 18.10 12.21 -11.62
CA GLU A 8 18.43 12.14 -13.05
C GLU A 8 18.19 13.47 -13.78
N THR A 9 18.90 13.66 -14.90
CA THR A 9 18.56 14.71 -15.86
C THR A 9 17.67 14.13 -16.96
N TYR A 10 16.48 14.68 -17.13
CA TYR A 10 15.49 14.23 -18.13
C TYR A 10 14.92 15.43 -18.90
N GLN A 11 15.09 15.43 -20.23
CA GLN A 11 14.63 16.51 -21.12
C GLN A 11 15.04 17.93 -20.68
N GLY A 12 16.27 18.09 -20.16
CA GLY A 12 16.79 19.38 -19.70
C GLY A 12 16.31 19.82 -18.32
N HIS A 13 15.56 18.97 -17.61
CA HIS A 13 15.14 19.17 -16.22
C HIS A 13 15.89 18.20 -15.30
N THR A 14 16.01 18.55 -14.03
CA THR A 14 16.55 17.66 -13.00
C THR A 14 15.39 17.07 -12.20
N ILE A 15 15.26 15.76 -12.19
CA ILE A 15 14.27 15.03 -11.40
C ILE A 15 14.98 14.49 -10.17
N LYS A 16 14.44 14.78 -8.98
CA LYS A 16 14.93 14.25 -7.70
C LYS A 16 13.81 13.50 -7.00
N ILE A 17 14.10 12.31 -6.51
CA ILE A 17 13.18 11.49 -5.72
C ILE A 17 13.61 11.52 -4.26
N TYR A 18 12.65 11.71 -3.36
CA TYR A 18 12.86 11.77 -1.93
C TYR A 18 11.94 10.78 -1.21
N HIS A 19 12.34 10.34 -0.01
CA HIS A 19 11.37 9.77 0.93
C HIS A 19 10.38 10.85 1.36
N ASP A 20 9.12 10.48 1.43
CA ASP A 20 8.06 11.36 1.91
C ASP A 20 8.15 11.48 3.44
N PRO A 21 8.44 12.68 4.00
CA PRO A 21 8.54 12.87 5.43
C PRO A 21 7.19 12.93 6.14
N ASP A 22 6.09 13.10 5.40
CA ASP A 22 4.72 13.27 5.93
C ASP A 22 3.75 12.31 5.22
N ALA A 23 4.18 11.06 5.09
CA ALA A 23 3.44 10.02 4.39
C ALA A 23 2.07 9.73 5.05
N GLU A 24 1.00 9.89 4.27
CA GLU A 24 -0.34 9.42 4.65
C GLU A 24 -0.38 7.90 4.77
N SER A 25 -1.06 7.37 5.79
CA SER A 25 -1.23 5.93 5.90
C SER A 25 -2.22 5.41 4.84
N PRO A 26 -1.89 4.33 4.10
CA PRO A 26 -2.83 3.69 3.18
C PRO A 26 -4.15 3.23 3.81
N ARG A 27 -4.23 3.15 5.15
CA ARG A 27 -5.48 2.82 5.86
C ARG A 27 -6.47 3.98 5.94
N GLU A 28 -6.02 5.21 5.72
CA GLU A 28 -6.90 6.40 5.63
C GLU A 28 -7.56 6.54 4.23
N TRP A 29 -7.19 5.69 3.28
CA TRP A 29 -7.75 5.66 1.93
C TRP A 29 -9.12 4.95 1.86
N CYS A 30 -9.77 5.07 0.70
CA CYS A 30 -10.96 4.30 0.35
C CYS A 30 -10.61 2.81 0.10
N ASN A 31 -10.50 2.03 1.17
CA ASN A 31 -10.25 0.59 1.11
C ASN A 31 -11.54 -0.24 1.02
N LEU A 32 -11.45 -1.41 0.38
CA LEU A 32 -12.50 -2.42 0.39
C LEU A 32 -12.42 -3.25 1.67
N GLY A 33 -11.19 -3.59 2.09
CA GLY A 33 -10.90 -4.40 3.25
C GLY A 33 -10.90 -3.62 4.54
N THR A 34 -11.27 -4.29 5.63
CA THR A 34 -10.99 -3.88 7.00
C THR A 34 -9.83 -4.71 7.54
N LEU A 35 -8.74 -4.06 7.93
CA LEU A 35 -7.56 -4.67 8.54
C LEU A 35 -7.67 -4.54 10.05
N ILE A 36 -7.82 -5.65 10.76
CA ILE A 36 -7.87 -5.68 12.23
C ILE A 36 -6.68 -6.43 12.77
N CYS A 37 -6.05 -5.90 13.82
CA CYS A 37 -4.79 -6.45 14.34
C CYS A 37 -4.71 -6.36 15.87
N TRP A 38 -4.19 -7.43 16.47
CA TRP A 38 -3.85 -7.53 17.88
C TRP A 38 -2.33 -7.63 18.00
N HIS A 39 -1.67 -6.50 18.26
CA HIS A 39 -0.23 -6.47 18.48
C HIS A 39 0.14 -5.65 19.72
N ARG A 40 1.05 -6.18 20.53
CA ARG A 40 1.45 -5.57 21.82
C ARG A 40 2.28 -4.29 21.69
N ARG A 41 3.06 -4.16 20.62
CA ARG A 41 4.02 -3.05 20.44
C ARG A 41 3.52 -1.97 19.48
N TYR A 42 2.66 -2.35 18.53
CA TYR A 42 2.29 -1.50 17.40
C TYR A 42 0.77 -1.40 17.33
N ARG A 43 0.27 -0.21 17.03
CA ARG A 43 -1.12 -0.03 16.61
C ARG A 43 -1.13 -0.19 15.10
N LEU A 44 -1.71 -1.29 14.63
CA LEU A 44 -1.71 -1.69 13.23
C LEU A 44 -3.16 -1.76 12.74
N GLY A 45 -3.36 -1.45 11.47
CA GLY A 45 -4.66 -1.53 10.84
C GLY A 45 -5.68 -0.53 11.38
N ASP A 46 -6.94 -0.87 11.18
CA ASP A 46 -8.10 -0.08 11.54
C ASP A 46 -8.46 -0.29 13.01
N SER A 47 -9.07 0.74 13.62
CA SER A 47 -9.59 0.63 14.98
C SER A 47 -10.79 -0.32 15.03
N HIS A 48 -10.82 -1.21 16.02
CA HIS A 48 -11.89 -2.17 16.21
C HIS A 48 -12.20 -2.41 17.69
N PRO A 49 -13.42 -2.90 18.03
CA PRO A 49 -13.82 -3.13 19.42
C PRO A 49 -13.48 -4.53 19.96
N PHE A 50 -12.95 -5.42 19.12
CA PHE A 50 -12.73 -6.82 19.51
C PHE A 50 -11.50 -7.03 20.38
N ASP A 51 -11.69 -7.62 21.56
CA ASP A 51 -10.60 -7.89 22.52
C ASP A 51 -9.65 -9.00 22.06
N SER A 52 -10.12 -9.92 21.21
CA SER A 52 -9.34 -11.06 20.73
C SER A 52 -9.71 -11.49 19.31
N PRO A 53 -8.81 -12.22 18.62
CA PRO A 53 -9.13 -12.85 17.34
C PRO A 53 -10.35 -13.75 17.39
N GLU A 54 -10.55 -14.47 18.50
CA GLU A 54 -11.71 -15.35 18.70
C GLU A 54 -13.01 -14.56 18.75
N ALA A 55 -13.05 -13.47 19.53
CA ALA A 55 -14.24 -12.63 19.66
C ALA A 55 -14.66 -12.05 18.30
N PHE A 56 -13.70 -11.60 17.50
CA PHE A 56 -13.94 -11.17 16.13
C PHE A 56 -14.53 -12.29 15.26
N LEU A 57 -13.92 -13.48 15.26
CA LEU A 57 -14.42 -14.58 14.43
C LEU A 57 -15.80 -15.06 14.88
N ARG A 58 -16.12 -15.03 16.18
CA ARG A 58 -17.46 -15.33 16.71
C ARG A 58 -18.50 -14.35 16.19
N ASP A 59 -18.21 -13.05 16.27
CA ASP A 59 -19.07 -11.99 15.76
C ASP A 59 -19.31 -12.17 14.25
N LEU A 60 -18.23 -12.30 13.47
CA LEU A 60 -18.32 -12.46 12.02
C LEU A 60 -19.02 -13.75 11.61
N ALA A 61 -18.81 -14.86 12.34
CA ALA A 61 -19.51 -16.11 12.15
C ALA A 61 -20.99 -16.04 12.60
N GLY A 62 -21.37 -15.05 13.41
CA GLY A 62 -22.69 -14.92 14.03
C GLY A 62 -23.01 -16.09 14.96
N VAL A 63 -22.05 -16.47 15.80
CA VAL A 63 -22.19 -17.56 16.78
C VAL A 63 -22.18 -16.97 18.18
N SER A 64 -22.96 -17.55 19.10
CA SER A 64 -22.98 -17.09 20.50
C SER A 64 -21.70 -17.47 21.25
N GLU A 65 -21.39 -16.70 22.30
CA GLU A 65 -20.25 -16.94 23.20
C GLU A 65 -20.26 -18.33 23.84
N GLN A 66 -21.44 -18.93 24.05
CA GLN A 66 -21.59 -20.23 24.69
C GLN A 66 -21.30 -21.42 23.78
N SER A 67 -20.88 -21.19 22.54
CA SER A 67 -20.61 -22.27 21.58
C SER A 67 -19.18 -22.80 21.71
N ASP A 68 -19.02 -24.11 21.86
CA ASP A 68 -17.73 -24.81 22.00
C ASP A 68 -16.98 -25.02 20.67
N LEU A 69 -17.10 -24.09 19.73
CA LEU A 69 -16.42 -24.21 18.43
C LEU A 69 -14.93 -23.93 18.56
N SER A 70 -14.12 -24.69 17.82
CA SER A 70 -12.70 -24.36 17.66
C SER A 70 -12.50 -23.11 16.79
N MET A 71 -11.31 -22.50 16.86
CA MET A 71 -10.91 -21.39 15.99
C MET A 71 -11.10 -21.71 14.51
N ASP A 72 -10.75 -22.92 14.08
CA ASP A 72 -10.91 -23.37 12.69
C ASP A 72 -12.39 -23.41 12.27
N GLN A 73 -13.27 -23.89 13.16
CA GLN A 73 -14.71 -23.94 12.91
C GLN A 73 -15.37 -22.56 12.90
N LEU A 74 -14.83 -21.62 13.69
CA LEU A 74 -15.25 -20.22 13.65
C LEU A 74 -14.81 -19.57 12.35
N LEU A 75 -13.56 -19.76 11.93
CA LEU A 75 -13.02 -19.25 10.67
C LEU A 75 -13.81 -19.79 9.47
N GLU A 76 -14.07 -21.10 9.40
CA GLU A 76 -14.85 -21.71 8.32
C GLU A 76 -16.26 -21.10 8.22
N ARG A 77 -16.89 -20.77 9.35
CA ARG A 77 -18.19 -20.10 9.37
C ARG A 77 -18.09 -18.63 8.98
N ALA A 78 -17.06 -17.92 9.42
CA ALA A 78 -16.80 -16.54 9.02
C ALA A 78 -16.57 -16.42 7.50
N GLU A 79 -15.84 -17.37 6.88
CA GLU A 79 -15.61 -17.44 5.43
C GLU A 79 -16.90 -17.64 4.62
N ARG A 80 -17.96 -18.18 5.22
CA ARG A 80 -19.29 -18.24 4.56
C ARG A 80 -19.95 -16.87 4.44
N LYS A 81 -19.54 -15.90 5.26
CA LYS A 81 -20.09 -14.54 5.37
C LYS A 81 -19.13 -13.44 4.91
N ALA A 82 -17.84 -13.75 4.74
CA ALA A 82 -16.81 -12.82 4.32
C ALA A 82 -15.75 -13.48 3.42
N VAL A 83 -14.94 -12.64 2.75
CA VAL A 83 -13.60 -13.01 2.30
C VAL A 83 -12.64 -12.51 3.38
N ILE A 84 -11.82 -13.40 3.93
CA ILE A 84 -10.96 -13.13 5.08
C ILE A 84 -9.59 -13.77 4.84
N LEU A 85 -8.52 -13.05 5.14
CA LEU A 85 -7.15 -13.53 5.05
C LEU A 85 -6.43 -13.29 6.37
N PRO A 86 -5.62 -14.25 6.85
CA PRO A 86 -4.73 -14.00 7.98
C PRO A 86 -3.68 -12.96 7.60
N VAL A 87 -3.25 -12.17 8.57
CA VAL A 87 -2.20 -11.15 8.41
C VAL A 87 -1.08 -11.44 9.38
N PHE A 88 0.14 -11.48 8.86
CA PHE A 88 1.36 -11.79 9.59
C PHE A 88 2.28 -10.58 9.61
N LEU A 89 2.97 -10.37 10.73
CA LEU A 89 3.98 -9.34 10.89
C LEU A 89 5.34 -10.01 11.13
N TYR A 90 6.38 -9.41 10.56
CA TYR A 90 7.78 -9.66 10.87
C TYR A 90 8.41 -8.38 11.44
N ASP A 91 9.06 -8.49 12.59
CA ASP A 91 9.66 -7.37 13.36
C ASP A 91 11.15 -7.63 13.60
N HIS A 92 12.00 -7.21 12.66
CA HIS A 92 13.46 -7.36 12.75
C HIS A 92 14.20 -6.24 12.00
N SER A 93 14.59 -5.18 12.71
CA SER A 93 15.23 -3.97 12.14
C SER A 93 14.33 -3.15 11.19
N GLY A 94 13.06 -3.52 11.11
CA GLY A 94 12.03 -2.95 10.26
C GLY A 94 10.77 -3.80 10.37
N LEU A 95 9.64 -3.25 9.92
CA LEU A 95 8.37 -3.98 9.87
C LEU A 95 8.12 -4.49 8.46
N ALA A 96 7.67 -5.73 8.37
CA ALA A 96 7.11 -6.29 7.15
C ALA A 96 5.81 -7.02 7.45
N MET A 97 4.85 -6.95 6.54
CA MET A 97 3.52 -7.51 6.68
C MET A 97 3.10 -8.28 5.42
N ASN A 98 2.45 -9.42 5.59
CA ASN A 98 1.90 -10.18 4.46
C ASN A 98 0.70 -11.05 4.88
N THR A 99 0.10 -11.75 3.92
CA THR A 99 -1.05 -12.64 4.16
C THR A 99 -0.73 -14.14 3.99
N ILE A 100 0.55 -14.51 3.99
CA ILE A 100 1.00 -15.88 3.70
C ILE A 100 1.93 -16.48 4.78
N GLY A 101 2.41 -15.64 5.71
CA GLY A 101 3.36 -16.02 6.74
C GLY A 101 4.81 -15.69 6.41
N PHE A 102 5.67 -15.90 7.41
CA PHE A 102 7.12 -15.81 7.29
C PHE A 102 7.75 -17.09 7.83
N HIS A 103 8.94 -17.43 7.33
CA HIS A 103 9.72 -18.56 7.82
C HIS A 103 10.68 -18.14 8.95
N CYS A 104 10.18 -17.41 9.96
CA CYS A 104 10.95 -17.03 11.15
C CYS A 104 10.11 -17.21 12.42
N PRO A 105 10.38 -18.22 13.27
CA PRO A 105 9.53 -18.51 14.42
C PRO A 105 9.69 -17.52 15.60
N TRP A 106 10.73 -16.69 15.59
CA TRP A 106 11.06 -15.80 16.71
C TRP A 106 10.52 -14.39 16.51
N ASP A 107 10.71 -13.86 15.30
CA ASP A 107 10.44 -12.47 14.97
C ASP A 107 9.21 -12.31 14.06
N SER A 108 8.45 -13.39 13.83
CA SER A 108 7.18 -13.32 13.09
C SER A 108 6.03 -14.06 13.76
N GLY A 109 4.82 -13.64 13.43
CA GLY A 109 3.60 -14.31 13.86
C GLY A 109 2.37 -13.72 13.18
N GLN A 110 1.24 -14.43 13.28
CA GLN A 110 -0.05 -13.89 12.87
C GLN A 110 -0.44 -12.78 13.86
N VAL A 111 -0.74 -11.60 13.34
CA VAL A 111 -1.14 -10.43 14.13
C VAL A 111 -2.59 -10.04 13.92
N GLY A 112 -3.27 -10.60 12.92
CA GLY A 112 -4.67 -10.28 12.70
C GLY A 112 -5.27 -10.85 11.42
N TYR A 113 -6.25 -10.13 10.90
CA TYR A 113 -6.98 -10.47 9.68
C TYR A 113 -7.25 -9.22 8.85
N VAL A 114 -7.23 -9.38 7.53
CA VAL A 114 -7.88 -8.45 6.60
C VAL A 114 -9.11 -9.13 6.04
N TYR A 115 -10.24 -8.45 6.05
CA TYR A 115 -11.50 -9.04 5.61
C TYR A 115 -12.44 -8.05 4.92
N VAL A 116 -13.38 -8.59 4.16
CA VAL A 116 -14.53 -7.86 3.62
C VAL A 116 -15.76 -8.75 3.67
N THR A 117 -16.89 -8.22 4.15
CA THR A 117 -18.14 -8.98 4.20
C THR A 117 -18.67 -9.24 2.79
N LEU A 118 -19.37 -10.36 2.58
CA LEU A 118 -20.00 -10.63 1.28
C LEU A 118 -21.08 -9.60 0.94
N GLU A 119 -21.63 -8.91 1.94
CA GLU A 119 -22.54 -7.78 1.73
C GLU A 119 -21.80 -6.60 1.12
N ALA A 120 -20.69 -6.17 1.71
CA ALA A 120 -19.85 -5.10 1.16
C ALA A 120 -19.36 -5.42 -0.25
N VAL A 121 -18.93 -6.66 -0.51
CA VAL A 121 -18.57 -7.11 -1.87
C VAL A 121 -19.74 -6.98 -2.85
N ARG A 122 -20.98 -7.30 -2.45
CA ARG A 122 -22.15 -7.13 -3.33
C ARG A 122 -22.42 -5.66 -3.64
N THR A 123 -22.32 -4.81 -2.64
CA THR A 123 -22.52 -3.36 -2.77
C THR A 123 -21.48 -2.75 -3.70
N GLU A 124 -20.20 -2.99 -3.43
CA GLU A 124 -19.08 -2.42 -4.20
C GLU A 124 -19.14 -2.83 -5.68
N PHE A 125 -19.43 -4.11 -5.95
CA PHE A 125 -19.42 -4.65 -7.31
C PHE A 125 -20.81 -4.70 -7.97
N GLY A 126 -21.84 -4.12 -7.35
CA GLY A 126 -23.21 -4.12 -7.87
C GLY A 126 -23.77 -5.53 -8.16
N ALA A 127 -23.38 -6.52 -7.35
CA ALA A 127 -23.67 -7.93 -7.61
C ALA A 127 -24.77 -8.48 -6.70
N LYS A 128 -25.71 -9.28 -7.24
CA LYS A 128 -26.73 -9.98 -6.42
C LYS A 128 -26.16 -11.17 -5.66
N ARG A 129 -25.18 -11.87 -6.23
CA ARG A 129 -24.53 -13.06 -5.64
C ARG A 129 -23.02 -12.92 -5.75
N VAL A 130 -22.32 -13.35 -4.71
CA VAL A 130 -20.85 -13.40 -4.73
C VAL A 130 -20.42 -14.75 -5.30
N THR A 131 -19.90 -14.72 -6.52
CA THR A 131 -19.37 -15.92 -7.20
C THR A 131 -17.96 -16.24 -6.71
N LYS A 132 -17.45 -17.44 -7.06
CA LYS A 132 -16.05 -17.79 -6.78
C LYS A 132 -15.06 -16.81 -7.41
N ALA A 133 -15.33 -16.36 -8.64
CA ALA A 133 -14.50 -15.37 -9.32
C ALA A 133 -14.52 -14.02 -8.57
N LEU A 134 -15.69 -13.61 -8.07
CA LEU A 134 -15.79 -12.37 -7.29
C LEU A 134 -15.09 -12.47 -5.93
N ARG A 135 -15.15 -13.64 -5.27
CA ARG A 135 -14.34 -13.90 -4.06
C ARG A 135 -12.85 -13.78 -4.34
N ALA A 136 -12.36 -14.40 -5.43
CA ALA A 136 -10.95 -14.32 -5.83
C ALA A 136 -10.53 -12.88 -6.16
N LYS A 137 -11.41 -12.11 -6.81
CA LYS A 137 -11.18 -10.67 -7.04
C LYS A 137 -11.05 -9.90 -5.73
N ALA A 138 -11.99 -10.10 -4.80
CA ALA A 138 -11.94 -9.47 -3.48
C ALA A 138 -10.66 -9.86 -2.72
N GLU A 139 -10.30 -11.14 -2.72
CA GLU A 139 -9.04 -11.63 -2.13
C GLU A 139 -7.81 -10.93 -2.73
N GLY A 140 -7.76 -10.77 -4.05
CA GLY A 140 -6.69 -10.03 -4.73
C GLY A 140 -6.60 -8.57 -4.28
N ILE A 141 -7.73 -7.91 -4.09
CA ILE A 141 -7.78 -6.53 -3.57
C ILE A 141 -7.26 -6.49 -2.13
N LEU A 142 -7.72 -7.38 -1.24
CA LEU A 142 -7.24 -7.44 0.14
C LEU A 142 -5.72 -7.67 0.21
N ARG A 143 -5.18 -8.55 -0.63
CA ARG A 143 -3.72 -8.75 -0.73
C ARG A 143 -3.01 -7.49 -1.19
N GLY A 144 -3.56 -6.77 -2.17
CA GLY A 144 -3.04 -5.49 -2.64
C GLY A 144 -3.00 -4.43 -1.54
N GLU A 145 -4.08 -4.30 -0.75
CA GLU A 145 -4.12 -3.38 0.39
C GLU A 145 -3.02 -3.69 1.43
N ILE A 146 -2.76 -4.97 1.70
CA ILE A 146 -1.66 -5.38 2.58
C ILE A 146 -0.29 -5.07 1.97
N VAL A 147 -0.11 -5.20 0.65
CA VAL A 147 1.14 -4.82 -0.02
C VAL A 147 1.41 -3.31 0.12
N SER A 148 0.39 -2.47 -0.06
CA SER A 148 0.53 -1.02 0.15
C SER A 148 0.83 -0.69 1.62
N TYR A 149 0.15 -1.34 2.56
CA TYR A 149 0.38 -1.11 3.98
C TYR A 149 1.76 -1.60 4.44
N ASP A 150 2.25 -2.73 3.91
CA ASP A 150 3.63 -3.21 4.12
C ASP A 150 4.66 -2.19 3.61
N ALA A 151 4.47 -1.64 2.41
CA ALA A 151 5.35 -0.60 1.88
C ALA A 151 5.39 0.64 2.78
N TYR A 152 4.22 1.08 3.26
CA TYR A 152 4.11 2.17 4.23
C TYR A 152 4.85 1.87 5.55
N LEU A 153 4.64 0.69 6.14
CA LEU A 153 5.33 0.27 7.38
C LEU A 153 6.85 0.23 7.21
N GLY A 154 7.33 -0.10 6.01
CA GLY A 154 8.75 -0.08 5.63
C GLY A 154 9.30 1.30 5.26
N GLY A 155 8.51 2.38 5.34
CA GLY A 155 8.93 3.74 4.96
C GLY A 155 9.14 3.92 3.44
N ARG A 156 8.60 3.02 2.62
CA ARG A 156 8.66 3.07 1.15
C ARG A 156 7.55 3.95 0.61
N VAL A 157 7.62 5.23 0.96
CA VAL A 157 6.75 6.29 0.46
C VAL A 157 7.63 7.41 -0.05
N TYR A 158 7.32 7.90 -1.25
CA TYR A 158 8.20 8.76 -2.01
C TYR A 158 7.46 9.96 -2.60
N GLY A 159 8.22 10.99 -2.92
CA GLY A 159 7.78 12.07 -3.80
C GLY A 159 8.90 12.52 -4.72
N TYR A 160 8.54 13.22 -5.77
CA TYR A 160 9.47 13.81 -6.71
C TYR A 160 9.43 15.33 -6.65
N VAL A 161 10.57 15.93 -6.99
CA VAL A 161 10.71 17.35 -7.30
C VAL A 161 11.36 17.45 -8.69
N ILE A 162 10.78 18.25 -9.57
CA ILE A 162 11.30 18.56 -10.90
C ILE A 162 11.84 19.99 -10.83
N GLU A 163 13.10 20.16 -11.22
CA GLU A 163 13.77 21.45 -11.25
C GLU A 163 14.17 21.84 -12.68
N TRP A 164 14.06 23.13 -12.98
CA TRP A 164 14.61 23.74 -14.18
C TRP A 164 15.44 24.97 -13.80
N ASP A 165 16.69 25.02 -14.27
CA ASP A 165 17.65 26.08 -13.94
C ASP A 165 17.82 26.32 -12.42
N GLY A 166 17.72 25.24 -11.63
CA GLY A 166 17.84 25.27 -10.17
C GLY A 166 16.57 25.69 -9.43
N GLU A 167 15.49 26.01 -10.13
CA GLU A 167 14.19 26.35 -9.55
C GLU A 167 13.21 25.17 -9.64
N GLU A 168 12.46 24.92 -8.57
CA GLU A 168 11.39 23.91 -8.56
C GLU A 168 10.25 24.35 -9.50
N VAL A 169 9.90 23.48 -10.45
CA VAL A 169 8.81 23.71 -11.40
C VAL A 169 7.59 22.83 -11.16
N ASP A 170 7.78 21.67 -10.55
CA ASP A 170 6.70 20.75 -10.18
C ASP A 170 7.15 19.81 -9.07
N ALA A 171 6.20 19.36 -8.24
CA ALA A 171 6.44 18.39 -7.18
C ALA A 171 5.17 17.62 -6.85
N CYS A 172 5.32 16.31 -6.62
CA CYS A 172 4.22 15.45 -6.20
C CYS A 172 4.71 14.37 -5.23
N TRP A 173 3.89 14.07 -4.22
CA TRP A 173 4.25 13.26 -3.05
C TRP A 173 3.21 12.15 -2.82
N GLY A 174 3.47 11.23 -1.88
CA GLY A 174 2.54 10.14 -1.55
C GLY A 174 2.61 8.88 -2.43
N PHE A 175 3.71 8.66 -3.17
CA PHE A 175 3.90 7.44 -3.96
C PHE A 175 4.35 6.28 -3.07
N VAL A 176 3.45 5.35 -2.78
CA VAL A 176 3.71 4.18 -1.92
C VAL A 176 4.20 2.99 -2.75
N GLY A 177 5.31 2.37 -2.37
CA GLY A 177 5.79 1.13 -3.00
C GLY A 177 7.17 1.26 -3.64
N ASP A 178 7.27 0.96 -4.93
CA ASP A 178 8.53 1.02 -5.68
C ASP A 178 8.63 2.37 -6.40
N TYR A 179 9.62 3.19 -6.03
CA TYR A 179 9.77 4.51 -6.62
C TYR A 179 10.05 4.46 -8.12
N GLU A 180 10.64 3.38 -8.67
CA GLU A 180 10.96 3.30 -10.09
C GLU A 180 9.72 3.07 -10.95
N LEU A 181 8.79 2.25 -10.46
CA LEU A 181 7.60 1.85 -11.19
C LEU A 181 6.51 2.93 -11.17
N ASP A 182 6.42 3.67 -10.06
CA ASP A 182 5.35 4.64 -9.83
C ASP A 182 5.88 6.08 -9.85
N CYS A 183 6.69 6.45 -8.84
CA CYS A 183 7.09 7.85 -8.62
C CYS A 183 7.93 8.43 -9.78
N LEU A 184 8.96 7.72 -10.21
CA LEU A 184 9.85 8.13 -11.31
C LEU A 184 9.15 8.06 -12.67
N LEU A 185 8.23 7.12 -12.85
CA LEU A 185 7.45 7.04 -14.07
C LEU A 185 6.52 8.24 -14.22
N GLU A 186 5.83 8.64 -13.14
CA GLU A 186 4.97 9.82 -13.16
C GLU A 186 5.78 11.12 -13.25
N SER A 187 6.93 11.23 -12.58
CA SER A 187 7.77 12.43 -12.68
C SER A 187 8.23 12.68 -14.12
N ARG A 188 8.63 11.64 -14.86
CA ARG A 188 9.00 11.74 -16.29
C ARG A 188 7.84 12.21 -17.18
N ARG A 189 6.59 11.86 -16.82
CA ARG A 189 5.39 12.31 -17.54
C ARG A 189 5.00 13.74 -17.20
N ALA A 190 5.29 14.17 -15.98
CA ALA A 190 5.02 15.51 -15.48
C ALA A 190 6.01 16.55 -16.02
N VAL A 191 7.20 16.14 -16.50
CA VAL A 191 8.17 17.06 -17.12
C VAL A 191 7.48 17.85 -18.24
N PRO A 192 7.47 19.20 -18.15
CA PRO A 192 6.89 20.05 -19.17
C PRO A 192 7.52 19.81 -20.54
N ALA A 193 6.71 19.85 -21.60
CA ALA A 193 7.22 19.78 -22.96
C ALA A 193 8.26 20.90 -23.20
N PRO A 194 9.37 20.63 -23.90
CA PRO A 194 10.39 21.63 -24.12
C PRO A 194 9.82 22.88 -24.78
N LEU A 195 10.05 24.05 -24.17
CA LEU A 195 9.68 25.31 -24.79
C LEU A 195 10.46 25.51 -26.12
N PRO A 196 9.90 26.17 -27.14
CA PRO A 196 10.60 26.41 -28.41
C PRO A 196 11.93 27.18 -28.28
N SER A 197 12.11 27.93 -27.20
CA SER A 197 13.38 28.59 -26.85
C SER A 197 14.45 27.59 -26.40
N GLN A 198 14.07 26.55 -25.65
CA GLN A 198 14.98 25.53 -25.12
C GLN A 198 15.55 24.63 -26.22
N THR A 199 14.79 24.39 -27.30
CA THR A 199 15.28 23.67 -28.50
C THR A 199 16.32 24.47 -29.28
N ARG A 200 16.23 25.81 -29.28
CA ARG A 200 17.20 26.67 -29.96
C ARG A 200 18.50 26.81 -29.18
N GLU A 201 18.42 26.91 -27.85
CA GLU A 201 19.61 26.98 -26.99
C GLU A 201 20.33 25.63 -26.88
N SER A 202 19.62 24.50 -26.80
CA SER A 202 20.25 23.17 -26.81
C SER A 202 20.92 22.87 -28.16
N ALA A 203 20.30 23.24 -29.28
CA ALA A 203 20.90 23.13 -30.61
C ALA A 203 22.13 24.05 -30.77
N ALA A 204 22.08 25.27 -30.23
CA ALA A 204 23.22 26.19 -30.24
C ALA A 204 24.37 25.74 -29.34
N ALA A 205 24.08 25.11 -28.19
CA ALA A 205 25.08 24.53 -27.30
C ALA A 205 25.74 23.28 -27.90
N GLN A 206 24.96 22.40 -28.53
CA GLN A 206 25.49 21.22 -29.25
C GLN A 206 26.33 21.62 -30.47
N ALA A 207 25.94 22.66 -31.21
CA ALA A 207 26.72 23.20 -32.34
C ALA A 207 28.04 23.86 -31.91
N ARG A 208 28.16 24.31 -30.65
CA ARG A 208 29.40 24.87 -30.09
C ARG A 208 30.33 23.80 -29.47
N ALA A 209 29.82 22.60 -29.20
CA ALA A 209 30.56 21.51 -28.59
C ALA A 209 31.29 20.60 -29.60
N HIS A 210 31.04 20.76 -30.90
CA HIS A 210 31.76 20.06 -31.97
C HIS A 210 32.54 21.07 -32.85
N PRO A 211 33.88 21.14 -32.72
CA PRO A 211 34.74 21.78 -33.71
C PRO A 211 34.91 20.93 -34.99
#